data_AF-A0ABD5WHR7-F1
#
_entry.id   AF-A0ABD5WHR7-F1
#
_cell.length_a   1.000
_cell.length_b   1.000
_cell.length_c   1.000
_cell.angle_alpha   90.00
_cell.angle_beta   90.00
_cell.angle_gamma   90.00
#
_symmetry.space_group_name_H-M   'P 1'
#
loop_
_entity.id
_entity.type
_entity.pdbx_description
1 polymer ?
#
loop_
_entity_poly.entity_id
_entity_poly.type
_entity_poly.pdbx_seq_one_letter_code
_entity_poly.pdbx_strand_id
1 'polypeptide(L)'
;MAAPGSSIYSTVVGGYDTFSGTSMATPHVAGAGGQLMANGASNTKARDTIKSSAENIGLADNESGAGLLDVAAALNYDSSDN
;
A
#
# COMPACT_ATOMS: atom_id res chain seq x y z
N MET A 1 -2.06 -8.51 -1.80
CA MET A 1 -1.43 -7.30 -2.36
C MET A 1 -0.09 -7.16 -1.70
N ALA A 2 0.92 -6.78 -2.47
CA ALA A 2 2.24 -6.43 -1.98
C ALA A 2 2.31 -4.94 -1.66
N ALA A 3 3.20 -4.57 -0.74
CA ALA A 3 3.55 -3.20 -0.42
C ALA A 3 4.99 -3.16 0.13
N PRO A 4 5.66 -2.00 0.17
CA PRO A 4 7.02 -1.89 0.68
C PRO A 4 7.13 -2.41 2.11
N GLY A 5 7.93 -3.46 2.30
CA GLY A 5 8.14 -4.09 3.60
C GLY A 5 9.59 -4.47 3.86
N SER A 6 10.53 -4.11 2.99
CA SER A 6 11.96 -4.37 3.16
C SER A 6 12.68 -3.05 3.39
N SER A 7 13.55 -3.02 4.40
CA SER A 7 14.37 -1.84 4.75
C SER A 7 13.52 -0.57 4.95
N ILE A 8 12.42 -0.71 5.70
CA ILE A 8 11.51 0.41 5.99
C ILE A 8 12.02 1.17 7.21
N TYR A 9 12.47 2.39 6.98
CA TYR A 9 12.86 3.34 8.02
C TYR A 9 11.61 3.95 8.66
N SER A 10 11.45 3.79 9.98
CA SER A 10 10.29 4.32 10.70
C SER A 10 10.60 4.62 12.16
N THR A 11 9.63 5.18 12.88
CA THR A 11 9.77 5.58 14.27
C THR A 11 9.87 4.39 15.22
N VAL A 12 10.75 4.52 16.21
CA VAL A 12 10.83 3.65 17.39
C VAL A 12 10.84 4.49 18.66
N VAL A 13 10.68 3.86 19.82
CA VAL A 13 10.83 4.56 21.09
C VAL A 13 12.25 5.14 21.17
N GLY A 14 12.34 6.47 21.26
CA GLY A 14 13.62 7.18 21.36
C GLY A 14 14.31 7.53 20.04
N GLY A 15 13.69 7.28 18.87
CA GLY A 15 14.27 7.68 17.59
C GLY A 15 13.63 7.00 16.38
N TYR A 16 14.50 6.57 15.47
CA TYR A 16 14.12 5.90 14.23
C TYR A 16 15.03 4.71 13.98
N ASP A 17 14.48 3.68 13.35
CA ASP A 17 15.23 2.47 13.00
C ASP A 17 14.64 1.86 11.71
N THR A 18 15.38 0.93 11.12
CA THR A 18 15.03 0.27 9.87
C THR A 18 14.67 -1.19 10.12
N PHE A 19 13.46 -1.60 9.73
CA PHE A 19 13.00 -2.97 9.85
C PHE A 19 12.49 -3.54 8.52
N SER A 20 12.47 -4.87 8.45
CA SER A 20 11.94 -5.62 7.32
C SER A 20 10.90 -6.63 7.80
N GLY A 21 9.78 -6.74 7.09
CA GLY A 21 8.74 -7.73 7.34
C GLY A 21 7.39 -7.33 6.76
N THR A 22 6.47 -8.28 6.69
CA THR A 22 5.06 -8.03 6.32
C THR A 22 4.37 -7.07 7.29
N SER A 23 4.83 -7.01 8.54
CA SER A 23 4.43 -6.01 9.53
C SER A 23 4.75 -4.57 9.09
N MET A 24 5.76 -4.36 8.25
CA MET A 24 6.11 -3.04 7.71
C MET A 24 5.37 -2.75 6.40
N ALA A 25 5.01 -3.79 5.63
CA ALA A 25 4.12 -3.64 4.47
C ALA A 25 2.67 -3.28 4.87
N THR A 26 2.18 -3.86 5.97
CA THR A 26 0.80 -3.66 6.47
C THR A 26 0.40 -2.18 6.68
N PRO A 27 1.19 -1.33 7.37
CA PRO A 27 0.82 0.06 7.58
C PRO A 27 0.76 0.90 6.29
N HIS A 28 1.49 0.53 5.22
CA HIS A 28 1.36 1.20 3.92
C HIS A 28 -0.05 0.99 3.34
N VAL A 29 -0.53 -0.25 3.31
CA VAL A 29 -1.88 -0.58 2.82
C VAL A 29 -2.96 0.03 3.73
N ALA A 30 -2.76 -0.02 5.05
CA ALA A 30 -3.69 0.57 6.00
C ALA A 30 -3.78 2.10 5.83
N GLY A 31 -2.66 2.78 5.57
CA GLY A 31 -2.62 4.21 5.28
C GLY A 31 -3.40 4.58 4.02
N ALA A 32 -3.24 3.81 2.93
CA ALA A 32 -4.02 4.00 1.70
C ALA A 32 -5.54 3.85 1.94
N GLY A 33 -5.93 2.83 2.72
CA GLY A 33 -7.32 2.66 3.14
C GLY A 33 -7.84 3.83 3.96
N GLY A 34 -7.01 4.33 4.89
CA GLY A 34 -7.31 5.52 5.69
C GLY A 34 -7.56 6.76 4.84
N GLN A 35 -6.73 7.01 3.83
CA GLN A 35 -6.89 8.14 2.89
C GLN A 35 -8.21 8.04 2.11
N LEU A 36 -8.52 6.86 1.55
CA LEU A 36 -9.77 6.65 0.81
C LEU A 36 -11.00 6.83 1.70
N MET A 37 -10.97 6.30 2.92
CA MET A 37 -12.07 6.45 3.88
C MET A 37 -12.20 7.90 4.37
N ALA A 38 -11.10 8.63 4.53
CA ALA A 38 -11.12 10.06 4.83
C ALA A 38 -11.76 10.87 3.69
N ASN A 39 -11.63 10.42 2.44
CA ASN A 39 -12.32 10.96 1.27
C ASN A 39 -13.74 10.40 1.07
N GLY A 40 -14.33 9.76 2.09
CA GLY A 40 -15.74 9.34 2.10
C GLY A 40 -16.02 7.94 1.52
N ALA A 41 -14.99 7.16 1.17
CA ALA A 41 -15.21 5.77 0.79
C ALA A 41 -15.67 4.91 1.98
N SER A 42 -16.58 3.96 1.75
CA SER A 42 -16.83 2.89 2.71
C SER A 42 -15.61 1.95 2.81
N ASN A 43 -15.55 1.14 3.88
CA ASN A 43 -14.49 0.13 4.02
C ASN A 43 -14.41 -0.84 2.82
N THR A 44 -15.56 -1.25 2.28
CA THR A 44 -15.64 -2.12 1.10
C THR A 44 -15.15 -1.39 -0.14
N LYS A 45 -15.59 -0.15 -0.36
CA LYS A 45 -15.16 0.64 -1.51
C LYS A 45 -13.66 0.94 -1.46
N ALA A 46 -13.11 1.28 -0.30
CA ALA A 46 -11.69 1.50 -0.12
C ALA A 46 -10.89 0.23 -0.44
N ARG A 47 -11.30 -0.93 0.09
CA ARG A 47 -10.67 -2.22 -0.20
C ARG A 47 -10.69 -2.55 -1.69
N ASP A 48 -11.83 -2.36 -2.34
CA ASP A 48 -12.01 -2.72 -3.75
C ASP A 48 -11.22 -1.76 -4.65
N THR A 49 -11.21 -0.46 -4.35
CA THR A 49 -10.38 0.53 -5.04
C THR A 49 -8.90 0.19 -4.95
N ILE A 50 -8.37 -0.09 -3.75
CA ILE A 50 -6.95 -0.45 -3.57
C ILE A 50 -6.59 -1.70 -4.37
N LYS A 51 -7.47 -2.70 -4.43
CA LYS A 51 -7.22 -3.91 -5.22
C LYS A 51 -7.23 -3.64 -6.72
N SER A 52 -8.15 -2.81 -7.20
CA SER A 52 -8.29 -2.53 -8.63
C SER A 52 -7.24 -1.57 -9.18
N SER A 53 -6.64 -0.75 -8.31
CA SER A 53 -5.59 0.21 -8.69
C SER A 53 -4.18 -0.33 -8.46
N ALA A 54 -4.03 -1.54 -7.95
CA ALA A 54 -2.72 -2.13 -7.68
C ALA A 54 -1.94 -2.37 -8.99
N GLU A 55 -0.65 -2.08 -8.96
CA GLU A 55 0.25 -2.22 -10.09
C GLU A 55 0.66 -3.69 -10.30
N ASN A 56 0.62 -4.16 -11.54
CA ASN A 56 1.11 -5.49 -11.88
C ASN A 56 2.63 -5.47 -12.06
N ILE A 57 3.36 -6.00 -11.08
CA ILE A 57 4.82 -6.11 -11.07
C ILE A 57 5.35 -7.46 -11.59
N GLY A 58 4.53 -8.25 -12.28
CA GLY A 58 4.95 -9.50 -12.93
C GLY A 58 5.18 -10.68 -11.99
N LEU A 59 4.72 -10.60 -10.73
CA LEU A 59 4.75 -11.69 -9.76
C LEU A 59 3.47 -12.52 -9.80
N ALA A 60 3.52 -13.77 -9.35
CA ALA A 60 2.34 -14.61 -9.30
C ALA A 60 1.31 -14.12 -8.27
N ASP A 61 0.03 -14.48 -8.46
CA ASP A 61 -1.07 -14.10 -7.56
C ASP A 61 -0.82 -14.57 -6.12
N ASN A 62 -0.15 -15.70 -5.92
CA ASN A 62 0.19 -16.20 -4.58
C ASN A 62 1.35 -15.44 -3.92
N GLU A 63 2.08 -14.61 -4.68
CA GLU A 63 3.19 -13.78 -4.18
C GLU A 63 2.75 -12.34 -3.95
N SER A 64 2.00 -11.76 -4.91
CA SER A 64 1.60 -10.34 -4.87
C SER A 64 0.10 -10.12 -4.65
N GLY A 65 -0.74 -11.16 -4.74
CA GLY A 65 -2.20 -11.02 -4.63
C GLY A 65 -2.78 -10.20 -5.78
N ALA A 66 -3.14 -8.95 -5.51
CA ALA A 66 -3.71 -8.03 -6.51
C ALA A 66 -2.65 -7.20 -7.25
N GLY A 67 -1.36 -7.35 -6.89
CA GLY A 67 -0.28 -6.47 -7.34
C GLY A 67 0.35 -5.65 -6.21
N LEU A 68 1.23 -4.72 -6.59
CA LEU A 68 1.88 -3.75 -5.72
C LEU A 68 0.93 -2.57 -5.43
N LEU A 69 0.87 -2.13 -4.18
CA LEU A 69 0.06 -0.98 -3.78
C LEU A 69 0.47 0.30 -4.55
N ASP A 70 -0.46 0.87 -5.30
CA ASP A 70 -0.34 2.21 -5.90
C ASP A 70 -1.40 3.15 -5.26
N VAL A 71 -0.92 4.06 -4.42
CA VAL A 71 -1.76 5.03 -3.68
C VAL A 71 -2.19 6.18 -4.58
N ALA A 72 -1.36 6.57 -5.54
CA ALA A 72 -1.67 7.66 -6.47
C ALA A 72 -2.82 7.24 -7.39
N ALA A 73 -2.72 6.06 -8.02
CA ALA A 73 -3.81 5.53 -8.82
C ALA A 73 -5.09 5.30 -8.00
N ALA A 74 -4.98 4.83 -6.75
CA ALA A 74 -6.13 4.66 -5.86
C ALA A 74 -6.88 5.97 -5.59
N LEU A 75 -6.15 7.09 -5.52
CA LEU A 75 -6.68 8.44 -5.31
C LEU A 75 -6.94 9.20 -6.61
N ASN A 76 -6.83 8.54 -7.77
CA ASN A 76 -7.03 9.12 -9.09
C ASN A 76 -6.02 10.24 -9.44
N TYR A 77 -4.77 10.07 -9.02
CA TYR A 77 -3.61 10.85 -9.45
C TYR A 77 -2.78 10.08 -10.48
N ASP A 78 -1.93 10.80 -11.22
CA ASP A 78 -0.95 10.21 -12.13
C ASP A 78 0.15 9.50 -11.33
N SER A 79 0.46 8.27 -11.73
CA SER A 79 1.46 7.40 -11.12
C SER A 79 2.49 6.88 -12.14
N SER A 80 2.56 7.49 -13.33
CA SER A 80 3.53 7.09 -14.35
C SER A 80 4.99 7.34 -13.91
N ASP A 81 5.82 6.31 -14.08
CA ASP A 81 7.27 6.38 -13.87
C ASP A 81 7.94 7.17 -15.02
N ASN A 82 8.04 8.49 -14.90
CA ASN A 82 8.81 9.35 -15.81
C ASN A 82 10.29 9.44 -15.41
#